data_AF-A0A831LIQ4-F1
#
_entry.id   AF-A0A831LIQ4-F1
#
_cell.length_a   1.000
_cell.length_b   1.000
_cell.length_c   1.000
_cell.angle_alpha   90.00
_cell.angle_beta   90.00
_cell.angle_gamma   90.00
#
_symmetry.space_group_name_H-M   'P 1'
#
loop_
_entity.id
_entity.type
_entity.pdbx_description
1 polymer ?
#
loop_
_entity_poly.entity_id
_entity_poly.type
_entity_poly.pdbx_seq_one_letter_code
_entity_poly.pdbx_strand_id
1 'polypeptide(L)'
;MLEKWSRTLFLALSLVITVVIVIVALSKPIAWWSFALFGPFMVLGLYGIVQRKHTLLRNFPLLGHFRFLLESIRPEIRQYFVEGDEEESPFSREKRSVVYQRAKGTLDTLPFGTRRNVYQIGYEWINHSLSPTEMNPDLARVSLGEQSCT
;
A
#
# COMPACT_ATOMS: atom_id res chain seq x y z
N MET A 1 -15.96 11.07 26.11
CA MET A 1 -17.38 10.63 25.95
C MET A 1 -17.53 9.54 24.90
N LEU A 2 -16.92 9.69 23.71
CA LEU A 2 -16.97 8.73 22.60
C LEU A 2 -16.37 7.34 22.90
N GLU A 3 -15.30 7.26 23.72
CA GLU A 3 -14.62 5.99 24.02
C GLU A 3 -15.46 5.02 24.87
N LYS A 4 -16.27 5.54 25.80
CA LYS A 4 -17.16 4.70 26.63
C LYS A 4 -18.25 4.07 25.76
N TRP A 5 -18.81 4.85 24.84
CA TRP A 5 -19.85 4.41 23.91
C TRP A 5 -19.38 3.23 23.06
N SER A 6 -18.16 3.26 22.51
CA SER A 6 -17.69 2.16 21.65
C SER A 6 -17.60 0.81 22.36
N ARG A 7 -17.08 0.77 23.60
CA ARG A 7 -16.93 -0.49 24.35
C ARG A 7 -18.27 -1.04 24.84
N THR A 8 -19.11 -0.18 25.41
CA THR A 8 -20.42 -0.59 25.93
C THR A 8 -21.34 -1.00 24.79
N LEU A 9 -21.27 -0.32 23.64
CA LEU A 9 -22.03 -0.66 22.43
C LEU A 9 -21.58 -2.01 21.86
N PHE A 10 -20.28 -2.29 21.81
CA PHE A 10 -19.79 -3.60 21.38
C PHE A 10 -20.31 -4.73 22.29
N LEU A 11 -20.24 -4.56 23.61
CA LEU A 11 -20.74 -5.55 24.56
C LEU A 11 -22.26 -5.73 24.45
N ALA A 12 -23.02 -4.65 24.30
CA ALA A 12 -24.46 -4.70 24.11
C ALA A 12 -24.85 -5.41 22.80
N LEU A 13 -24.20 -5.08 21.68
CA LEU A 13 -24.43 -5.75 20.40
C LEU A 13 -24.05 -7.23 20.46
N SER A 14 -22.91 -7.57 21.09
CA SER A 14 -22.48 -8.95 21.27
C SER A 14 -23.52 -9.77 22.05
N LEU A 15 -24.06 -9.19 23.14
CA LEU A 15 -25.12 -9.83 23.92
C LEU A 15 -26.39 -10.02 23.06
N VAL A 16 -26.87 -8.97 22.38
CA VAL A 16 -28.07 -9.02 21.55
C VAL A 16 -27.93 -10.06 20.44
N ILE A 17 -26.81 -10.07 19.73
CA ILE A 17 -26.54 -11.05 18.66
C ILE A 17 -26.55 -12.47 19.22
N THR A 18 -25.93 -12.69 20.38
CA THR A 18 -25.91 -14.02 21.03
C THR A 18 -27.33 -14.47 21.39
N VAL A 19 -28.13 -13.59 21.98
CA VAL A 19 -29.53 -13.88 22.35
C VAL A 19 -30.38 -14.19 21.12
N VAL A 20 -30.24 -13.40 20.05
CA VAL A 20 -30.96 -13.63 18.78
C VAL A 20 -30.58 -14.98 18.16
N ILE A 21 -29.29 -15.31 18.10
CA ILE A 21 -28.83 -16.60 17.56
C ILE A 21 -29.42 -17.75 18.38
N VAL A 22 -29.43 -17.65 19.72
CA VAL A 22 -30.02 -18.67 20.60
C VAL A 22 -31.53 -18.82 20.35
N ILE A 23 -32.29 -17.73 20.29
CA ILE A 23 -33.74 -17.77 20.03
C ILE A 23 -34.05 -18.43 18.68
N VAL A 24 -33.31 -18.05 17.63
CA VAL A 24 -33.50 -18.63 16.29
C VAL A 24 -33.07 -20.11 16.27
N ALA A 25 -32.01 -20.47 17.00
CA ALA A 25 -31.52 -21.84 17.09
C ALA A 25 -32.50 -22.79 17.78
N LEU A 26 -33.37 -22.29 18.67
CA LEU A 26 -34.45 -23.08 19.27
C LEU A 26 -35.48 -23.54 18.22
N SER A 27 -35.73 -22.75 17.18
CA SER A 27 -36.64 -23.10 16.08
C SER A 27 -35.94 -23.85 14.94
N LYS A 28 -34.69 -23.47 14.65
CA LYS A 28 -33.91 -23.99 13.53
C LYS A 28 -32.50 -24.36 14.01
N PRO A 29 -32.22 -25.64 14.30
CA PRO A 29 -30.91 -26.07 14.79
C PRO A 29 -29.74 -25.71 13.87
N ILE A 30 -29.98 -25.48 12.57
CA ILE A 30 -28.95 -25.01 11.65
C ILE A 30 -28.36 -23.63 12.03
N ALA A 31 -29.11 -22.81 12.79
CA ALA A 31 -28.67 -21.47 13.18
C ALA A 31 -27.46 -21.46 14.12
N TRP A 32 -27.12 -22.59 14.76
CA TRP A 32 -25.89 -22.74 15.54
C TRP A 32 -24.62 -22.45 14.73
N TRP A 33 -24.65 -22.71 13.41
CA TRP A 33 -23.53 -22.37 12.51
C TRP A 33 -23.24 -20.87 12.43
N SER A 34 -24.19 -20.01 12.82
CA SER A 34 -23.97 -18.56 12.88
C SER A 34 -22.87 -18.18 13.88
N PHE A 35 -22.65 -18.99 14.93
CA PHE A 35 -21.53 -18.78 15.85
C PHE A 35 -20.17 -19.02 15.19
N ALA A 36 -20.08 -19.85 14.16
CA ALA A 36 -18.83 -20.01 13.41
C ALA A 36 -18.44 -18.71 12.69
N LEU A 37 -19.43 -17.91 12.28
CA LEU A 37 -19.20 -16.61 11.64
C LEU A 37 -18.97 -15.48 12.66
N PHE A 38 -19.84 -15.33 13.65
CA PHE A 38 -19.80 -14.19 14.58
C PHE A 38 -18.92 -14.42 15.83
N GLY A 39 -18.74 -15.68 16.22
CA GLY A 39 -17.95 -16.06 17.39
C GLY A 39 -16.50 -15.55 17.34
N PRO A 40 -15.75 -15.73 16.23
CA PRO A 40 -14.39 -15.21 16.12
C PRO A 40 -14.29 -13.71 16.37
N PHE A 41 -15.23 -12.90 15.86
CA PHE A 41 -15.25 -11.45 16.08
C PHE A 41 -15.55 -11.08 17.53
N MET A 42 -16.46 -11.81 18.19
CA MET A 42 -16.71 -11.61 19.62
C MET A 42 -15.49 -11.95 20.47
N VAL A 43 -14.84 -13.09 20.20
CA VAL A 43 -13.64 -13.52 20.92
C VAL A 43 -12.50 -12.52 20.71
N LEU A 44 -12.24 -12.09 19.47
CA LEU A 44 -11.22 -11.08 19.16
C LEU A 44 -11.50 -9.75 19.86
N GLY A 45 -12.75 -9.27 19.84
CA GLY A 45 -13.11 -8.04 20.52
C GLY A 45 -12.98 -8.14 22.05
N LEU A 46 -13.41 -9.25 22.65
CA LEU A 46 -13.23 -9.50 24.08
C LEU A 46 -11.74 -9.57 24.47
N TYR A 47 -10.92 -10.27 23.68
CA TYR A 47 -9.47 -10.30 23.86
C TYR A 47 -8.85 -8.89 23.78
N GLY A 48 -9.28 -8.09 22.80
CA GLY A 48 -8.89 -6.69 22.63
C GLY A 48 -9.24 -5.80 23.84
N ILE A 49 -10.37 -6.06 24.50
CA ILE A 49 -10.79 -5.34 25.72
C ILE A 49 -9.95 -5.74 26.94
N VAL A 50 -9.59 -7.01 27.07
CA VAL A 50 -8.85 -7.53 28.23
C VAL A 50 -7.38 -7.14 28.17
N GLN A 51 -6.78 -7.08 26.98
CA GLN A 51 -5.37 -6.71 26.88
C GLN A 51 -5.11 -5.28 27.36
N ARG A 52 -3.95 -5.09 28.00
CA ARG A 52 -3.53 -3.79 28.54
C ARG A 52 -2.53 -3.03 27.65
N LYS A 53 -1.99 -3.69 26.62
CA LYS A 53 -0.89 -3.17 25.79
C LYS A 53 -1.33 -2.11 24.78
N HIS A 54 -2.50 -2.26 24.16
CA HIS A 54 -2.98 -1.36 23.11
C HIS A 54 -4.27 -0.65 23.52
N THR A 55 -4.15 0.60 23.96
CA THR A 55 -5.28 1.44 24.41
C THR A 55 -6.36 1.61 23.34
N LEU A 56 -5.98 1.68 22.06
CA LEU A 56 -6.92 1.81 20.95
C LEU A 56 -7.81 0.57 20.78
N LEU A 57 -7.22 -0.63 20.80
CA LEU A 57 -7.97 -1.90 20.71
C LEU A 57 -8.88 -2.11 21.92
N ARG A 58 -8.46 -1.60 23.09
CA ARG A 58 -9.29 -1.66 24.29
C ARG A 58 -10.53 -0.77 24.19
N ASN A 59 -10.39 0.42 23.60
CA ASN A 59 -11.47 1.39 23.45
C ASN A 59 -12.34 1.09 22.22
N PHE A 60 -11.78 0.49 21.17
CA PHE A 60 -12.43 0.19 19.90
C PHE A 60 -12.11 -1.25 19.46
N PRO A 61 -12.80 -2.26 20.05
CA PRO A 61 -12.42 -3.66 19.93
C PRO A 61 -12.40 -4.18 18.50
N LEU A 62 -13.39 -3.81 17.68
CA LEU A 62 -13.44 -4.21 16.27
C LEU A 62 -12.81 -3.16 15.35
N LEU A 63 -13.19 -1.89 15.52
CA LEU A 63 -12.73 -0.80 14.65
C LEU A 63 -11.21 -0.61 14.70
N GLY A 64 -10.56 -0.88 15.84
CA GLY A 64 -9.11 -0.85 15.93
C GLY A 64 -8.44 -1.93 15.07
N HIS A 65 -8.98 -3.16 15.05
CA HIS A 65 -8.46 -4.23 14.18
C HIS A 65 -8.66 -3.89 12.70
N PHE A 66 -9.83 -3.37 12.32
CA PHE A 66 -10.08 -2.89 10.96
C PHE A 66 -9.13 -1.77 10.55
N ARG A 67 -8.84 -0.82 11.45
CA ARG A 67 -7.86 0.22 11.20
C ARG A 67 -6.49 -0.37 10.87
N PHE A 68 -5.98 -1.30 11.69
CA PHE A 68 -4.67 -1.90 11.45
C PHE A 68 -4.63 -2.68 10.13
N LEU A 69 -5.72 -3.38 9.79
CA LEU A 69 -5.85 -4.05 8.51
C LEU A 69 -5.80 -3.05 7.34
N LEU A 70 -6.54 -1.93 7.43
CA LEU A 70 -6.51 -0.89 6.40
C LEU A 70 -5.16 -0.17 6.32
N GLU A 71 -4.49 0.06 7.46
CA GLU A 71 -3.15 0.65 7.49
C GLU A 71 -2.14 -0.27 6.79
N SER A 72 -2.30 -1.58 6.91
CA SER A 72 -1.45 -2.55 6.20
C SER A 72 -1.68 -2.61 4.70
N ILE A 73 -2.90 -2.29 4.23
CA ILE A 73 -3.27 -2.28 2.80
C ILE A 73 -3.02 -0.90 2.16
N ARG A 74 -2.90 0.14 2.98
CA ARG A 74 -2.65 1.52 2.56
C ARG A 74 -1.47 1.67 1.60
N PRO A 75 -0.26 1.10 1.86
CA PRO A 75 0.87 1.31 0.95
C PRO A 75 0.64 0.72 -0.43
N GLU A 76 -0.02 -0.44 -0.53
CA GLU A 76 -0.37 -1.07 -1.80
C GLU A 76 -1.41 -0.23 -2.55
N ILE A 77 -2.48 0.21 -1.86
CA ILE A 77 -3.48 1.09 -2.49
C ILE A 77 -2.81 2.34 -3.04
N ARG A 78 -1.95 2.97 -2.24
CA ARG A 78 -1.23 4.17 -2.64
C ARG A 78 -0.36 3.87 -3.87
N GLN A 79 0.44 2.82 -3.84
CA GLN A 79 1.37 2.48 -4.93
C GLN A 79 0.69 2.09 -6.26
N TYR A 80 -0.50 1.49 -6.23
CA TYR A 80 -1.15 0.97 -7.45
C TYR A 80 -2.33 1.80 -7.95
N PHE A 81 -3.05 2.50 -7.07
CA PHE A 81 -4.24 3.27 -7.43
C PHE A 81 -4.03 4.78 -7.36
N VAL A 82 -3.08 5.26 -6.55
CA VAL A 82 -2.87 6.70 -6.31
C VAL A 82 -1.59 7.20 -6.97
N GLU A 83 -0.47 6.50 -6.77
CA GLU A 83 0.80 6.85 -7.39
C GLU A 83 0.69 6.70 -8.91
N GLY A 84 0.97 7.78 -9.63
CA GLY A 84 1.00 7.78 -11.09
C GLY A 84 2.15 6.91 -11.63
N ASP A 85 2.02 6.43 -12.87
CA ASP A 85 3.08 5.64 -13.54
C ASP A 85 4.44 6.37 -13.59
N GLU A 86 4.40 7.70 -13.52
CA GLU A 86 5.56 8.62 -13.57
C GLU A 86 6.03 9.13 -12.22
N GLU A 87 5.26 8.94 -11.14
CA GLU A 87 5.66 9.43 -9.81
C GLU A 87 6.82 8.60 -9.26
N GLU A 88 7.86 9.30 -8.78
CA GLU A 88 9.10 8.68 -8.33
C GLU A 88 9.17 8.58 -6.80
N SER A 89 9.26 7.35 -6.27
CA SER A 89 10.21 6.97 -5.21
C SER A 89 10.17 5.46 -4.89
N PRO A 90 11.32 4.73 -4.84
CA PRO A 90 12.64 5.04 -5.41
C PRO A 90 12.72 4.80 -6.94
N PHE A 91 11.76 4.08 -7.52
CA PHE A 91 11.61 3.86 -8.96
C PHE A 91 10.14 3.95 -9.36
N SER A 92 9.84 4.61 -10.49
CA SER A 92 8.49 4.69 -11.04
C SER A 92 7.96 3.32 -11.49
N ARG A 93 6.64 3.17 -11.63
CA ARG A 93 6.02 1.92 -12.08
C ARG A 93 6.47 1.53 -13.48
N GLU A 94 6.61 2.51 -14.37
CA GLU A 94 7.14 2.33 -15.73
C GLU A 94 8.57 1.75 -15.73
N LYS A 95 9.46 2.26 -14.88
CA LYS A 95 10.83 1.73 -14.76
C LYS A 95 10.83 0.26 -14.33
N ARG A 96 9.98 -0.10 -13.37
CA ARG A 96 9.87 -1.49 -12.86
C ARG A 96 9.28 -2.43 -13.92
N SER A 97 8.28 -2.00 -14.69
CA SER A 97 7.65 -2.84 -15.72
C SER A 97 8.62 -3.18 -16.85
N VAL A 98 9.46 -2.25 -17.28
CA VAL A 98 10.51 -2.50 -18.28
C VAL A 98 11.51 -3.55 -17.79
N VAL A 99 11.96 -3.46 -16.53
CA VAL A 99 12.86 -4.48 -15.93
C VAL A 99 12.18 -5.85 -15.92
N TYR A 100 10.90 -5.93 -15.55
CA TYR A 100 10.16 -7.20 -15.56
C TYR A 100 9.95 -7.77 -16.95
N GLN A 101 9.68 -6.93 -17.95
CA GLN A 101 9.51 -7.37 -19.34
C GLN A 101 10.83 -7.95 -19.88
N ARG A 102 11.96 -7.28 -19.61
CA ARG A 102 13.30 -7.76 -19.96
C ARG A 102 13.64 -9.07 -19.27
N ALA A 103 13.38 -9.18 -17.97
CA ALA A 103 13.62 -10.40 -17.20
C ALA A 103 12.80 -11.60 -17.70
N LYS A 104 11.61 -11.35 -18.26
CA LYS A 104 10.72 -12.38 -18.83
C LYS A 104 10.96 -12.66 -20.31
N GLY A 105 11.89 -11.97 -20.97
CA GLY A 105 12.14 -12.12 -22.40
C GLY A 105 10.97 -11.67 -23.29
N THR A 106 10.08 -10.82 -22.76
CA THR A 106 8.98 -10.24 -23.54
C THR A 106 9.42 -8.93 -24.19
N LEU A 107 8.73 -8.52 -25.26
CA LEU A 107 8.97 -7.25 -25.94
C LEU A 107 9.04 -6.09 -24.92
N ASP A 108 10.18 -5.42 -24.86
CA ASP A 108 10.51 -4.36 -23.90
C ASP A 108 10.62 -2.98 -24.58
N THR A 109 10.21 -2.88 -25.84
CA THR A 109 10.24 -1.65 -26.61
C THR A 109 8.96 -0.84 -26.43
N LEU A 110 9.14 0.40 -25.96
CA LEU A 110 8.12 1.43 -25.91
C LEU A 110 8.23 2.30 -27.18
N PRO A 111 7.12 2.80 -27.74
CA PRO A 111 7.17 3.70 -28.90
C PRO A 111 7.90 5.00 -28.56
N PHE A 112 8.55 5.60 -29.55
CA PHE A 112 9.21 6.90 -29.39
C PHE A 112 8.18 7.96 -29.02
N GLY A 113 8.35 8.55 -27.82
CA GLY A 113 7.47 9.56 -27.26
C GLY A 113 7.73 9.71 -25.77
N THR A 114 7.36 10.86 -25.20
CA THR A 114 7.37 11.07 -23.75
C THR A 114 5.94 11.19 -23.26
N ARG A 115 5.63 10.49 -22.17
CA ARG A 115 4.38 10.68 -21.44
C ARG A 115 4.46 11.87 -20.46
N ARG A 116 5.69 12.31 -20.16
CA ARG A 116 5.94 13.44 -19.26
C ARG A 116 5.38 14.73 -19.83
N ASN A 117 4.80 15.54 -18.96
CA ASN A 117 4.32 16.87 -19.33
C ASN A 117 5.51 17.81 -19.57
N VAL A 118 5.89 17.98 -20.83
CA VAL A 118 7.01 18.86 -21.23
C VAL A 118 6.74 20.36 -21.02
N TYR A 119 5.49 20.74 -20.74
CA TYR A 119 5.07 22.12 -20.49
C TYR A 119 4.87 22.43 -19.01
N GLN A 120 5.08 21.47 -18.11
CA GLN A 120 4.94 21.72 -16.67
C GLN A 120 6.07 22.64 -16.17
N ILE A 121 5.74 23.45 -15.18
CA ILE A 121 6.71 24.32 -14.50
C ILE A 121 7.80 23.46 -13.88
N GLY A 122 9.07 23.76 -14.19
CA GLY A 122 10.24 23.01 -13.72
C GLY A 122 10.67 21.84 -14.62
N TYR A 123 9.98 21.60 -15.74
CA TYR A 123 10.52 20.71 -16.77
C TYR A 123 11.65 21.40 -17.53
N GLU A 124 12.83 20.79 -17.48
CA GLU A 124 14.02 21.27 -18.17
C GLU A 124 14.29 20.39 -19.40
N TRP A 125 14.69 21.02 -20.49
CA TRP A 125 15.11 20.33 -21.71
C TRP A 125 16.41 20.95 -22.20
N ILE A 126 17.29 20.10 -22.73
CA ILE A 126 18.58 20.52 -23.27
C ILE A 126 18.49 20.41 -24.80
N ASN A 127 18.65 21.54 -25.45
CA ASN A 127 18.85 21.61 -26.90
C ASN A 127 20.32 21.37 -27.23
N HIS A 128 20.58 20.69 -28.35
CA HIS A 128 21.90 20.77 -28.96
C HIS A 128 22.20 22.21 -29.39
N SER A 129 23.42 22.66 -29.12
CA SER A 129 23.91 23.92 -29.67
C SER A 129 23.93 23.84 -31.19
N LEU A 130 23.33 24.82 -31.86
CA LEU A 130 23.42 24.98 -33.32
C LEU A 130 24.76 25.63 -33.75
N SER A 131 25.57 26.08 -32.79
CA SER A 131 26.91 26.62 -33.01
C SER A 131 27.93 25.71 -32.31
N PRO A 132 28.43 24.67 -33.00
CA PRO A 132 29.46 23.81 -32.45
C PRO A 132 30.77 24.59 -32.32
N THR A 133 31.45 24.42 -31.18
CA THR A 133 32.81 24.96 -30.98
C THR A 133 33.84 23.93 -31.44
N GLU A 134 35.04 24.37 -31.82
CA GLU A 134 36.13 23.46 -32.14
C GLU A 134 36.61 22.76 -30.87
N MET A 135 36.44 21.45 -30.82
CA MET A 135 36.88 20.62 -29.71
C MET A 135 38.40 20.44 -29.79
N ASN A 136 39.12 20.76 -28.72
CA ASN A 136 40.53 20.41 -28.62
C ASN A 136 40.66 18.87 -28.58
N PRO A 137 41.31 18.24 -29.59
CA PRO A 137 41.44 16.79 -29.67
C PRO A 137 42.18 16.17 -28.47
N ASP A 138 43.02 16.95 -27.79
CA ASP A 138 43.76 16.50 -26.59
C ASP A 138 42.85 16.34 -25.37
N LEU A 139 41.71 17.05 -25.33
CA LEU A 139 40.70 16.95 -24.26
C LEU A 139 39.55 15.99 -24.60
N ALA A 140 39.51 15.48 -25.84
CA ALA A 140 38.46 14.60 -26.34
C ALA A 140 38.47 13.22 -25.67
N ARG A 141 39.58 12.85 -25.06
CA ARG A 141 39.81 11.53 -24.48
C ARG A 141 40.19 11.70 -23.02
N VAL A 142 39.50 10.99 -22.15
CA VAL A 142 39.91 10.82 -20.75
C VAL A 142 40.38 9.38 -20.58
N SER A 143 41.54 9.19 -19.96
CA SER A 143 42.00 7.86 -19.59
C SER A 143 41.27 7.44 -18.32
N LEU A 144 40.48 6.37 -18.40
CA LEU A 144 39.82 5.75 -17.25
C LEU A 144 40.58 4.47 -16.90
N GLY A 145 41.06 4.40 -15.66
CA GLY A 145 41.94 3.34 -15.19
C GLY A 145 43.25 3.95 -14.72
N GLU A 146 43.31 4.29 -13.44
CA GLU A 146 44.59 4.51 -12.78
C GLU A 146 45.35 3.19 -12.74
N GLN A 147 46.69 3.25 -12.75
CA GLN A 147 47.65 2.14 -12.84
C GLN A 147 47.62 1.16 -11.64
N SER A 148 46.49 1.01 -10.96
CA SER A 148 46.25 0.11 -9.84
C SER A 148 45.41 -1.11 -10.25
N CYS A 149 45.74 -1.71 -11.38
CA CYS A 149 45.45 -3.14 -11.56
C CYS A 149 46.65 -3.91 -11.00
N THR A 150 46.61 -4.22 -9.71
CA THR A 150 47.43 -5.27 -9.08
C THR A 150 46.59 -6.51 -8.86
#